data_AF-K9UWZ0-F1
#
_entry.id   AF-K9UWZ0-F1
#
_cell.length_a   1.000
_cell.length_b   1.000
_cell.length_c   1.000
_cell.angle_alpha   90.00
_cell.angle_beta   90.00
_cell.angle_gamma   90.00
#
_symmetry.space_group_name_H-M   'P 1'
#
loop_
_entity.id
_entity.type
_entity.pdbx_description
1 polymer ?
#
loop_
_entity_poly.entity_id
_entity_poly.type
_entity_poly.pdbx_seq_one_letter_code
_entity_poly.pdbx_strand_id
1 'polypeptide(L)'
;MTTDALFDKLKHPNPHIRDRAMVEIVETRDENTISRLIGILDDDDVVYRRAAVKLLGLLEMDVVSPLVDALLHSENVTVRGSAAKALAQVAINYPDQPFPEVGLQGLKTAINDPNPVVHIASVMALGQMGSPAFDILVESLTTTDNVAVQVVIVNALASLGDPRCTEILTTFANDESVDSYVRESAVSALARLDLVMKNQRK
;
A
#
# COMPACT_ATOMS: atom_id res chain seq x y z
N MET A 1 2.01 -1.28 32.25
CA MET A 1 0.59 -1.37 31.81
C MET A 1 0.32 -2.79 31.40
N THR A 2 -0.90 -3.33 31.46
CA THR A 2 -1.15 -4.64 30.82
C THR A 2 -1.17 -4.45 29.30
N THR A 3 -0.79 -5.49 28.54
CA THR A 3 -0.83 -5.47 27.07
C THR A 3 -2.24 -5.08 26.58
N ASP A 4 -3.30 -5.58 27.23
CA ASP A 4 -4.68 -5.23 26.88
C ASP A 4 -4.99 -3.74 27.02
N ALA A 5 -4.53 -3.11 28.10
CA ALA A 5 -4.75 -1.69 28.33
C ALA A 5 -3.99 -0.81 27.32
N LEU A 6 -2.90 -1.31 26.71
CA LEU A 6 -2.21 -0.62 25.62
C LEU A 6 -3.00 -0.70 24.32
N PHE A 7 -3.52 -1.89 23.99
CA PHE A 7 -4.34 -2.07 22.80
C PHE A 7 -5.65 -1.26 22.86
N ASP A 8 -6.29 -1.15 24.02
CA ASP A 8 -7.46 -0.28 24.19
C ASP A 8 -7.16 1.20 23.93
N LYS A 9 -5.94 1.67 24.25
CA LYS A 9 -5.54 3.05 23.96
C LYS A 9 -5.41 3.36 22.48
N LEU A 10 -5.25 2.36 21.62
CA LEU A 10 -5.26 2.56 20.17
C LEU A 10 -6.64 3.02 19.66
N LYS A 11 -7.71 2.85 20.45
CA LYS A 11 -9.06 3.36 20.16
C LYS A 11 -9.27 4.81 20.60
N HIS A 12 -8.33 5.37 21.36
CA HIS A 12 -8.54 6.66 22.02
C HIS A 12 -8.74 7.79 21.00
N PRO A 13 -9.71 8.73 21.20
CA PRO A 13 -9.99 9.80 20.24
C PRO A 13 -8.80 10.75 20.01
N ASN A 14 -8.02 11.00 21.05
CA ASN A 14 -6.78 11.80 20.96
C ASN A 14 -5.64 11.03 20.23
N PRO A 15 -5.15 11.51 19.07
CA PRO A 15 -4.07 10.87 18.32
C PRO A 15 -2.76 10.73 19.12
N HIS A 16 -2.44 11.68 19.99
CA HIS A 16 -1.21 11.61 20.80
C HIS A 16 -1.24 10.49 21.84
N ILE A 17 -2.43 10.06 22.28
CA ILE A 17 -2.55 8.88 23.16
C ILE A 17 -2.36 7.60 22.35
N ARG A 18 -2.91 7.53 21.13
CA ARG A 18 -2.71 6.40 20.22
C ARG A 18 -1.24 6.24 19.86
N ASP A 19 -0.57 7.33 19.48
CA ASP A 19 0.84 7.30 19.07
C ASP A 19 1.76 6.87 20.23
N ARG A 20 1.50 7.33 21.46
CA ARG A 20 2.24 6.84 22.64
C ARG A 20 2.01 5.35 22.90
N ALA A 21 0.77 4.87 22.74
CA ALA A 21 0.48 3.45 22.87
C ALA A 21 1.19 2.63 21.79
N MET A 22 1.27 3.13 20.56
CA MET A 22 2.05 2.48 19.48
C MET A 22 3.51 2.32 19.87
N VAL A 23 4.17 3.39 20.35
CA VAL A 23 5.57 3.33 20.79
C VAL A 23 5.75 2.28 21.89
N GLU A 24 4.90 2.29 22.92
CA GLU A 24 4.99 1.32 24.02
C GLU A 24 4.74 -0.12 23.54
N ILE A 25 3.83 -0.35 22.59
CA ILE A 25 3.59 -1.68 21.99
C ILE A 25 4.79 -2.14 21.14
N VAL A 26 5.44 -1.24 20.40
CA VAL A 26 6.67 -1.59 19.66
C VAL A 26 7.78 -2.00 20.62
N GLU A 27 7.99 -1.23 21.71
CA GLU A 27 9.03 -1.51 22.71
C GLU A 27 8.77 -2.77 23.53
N THR A 28 7.50 -3.13 23.76
CA THR A 28 7.08 -4.28 24.57
C THR A 28 6.54 -5.43 23.75
N ARG A 29 6.82 -5.43 22.45
CA ARG A 29 6.33 -6.43 21.49
C ARG A 29 6.64 -7.85 21.94
N ASP A 30 5.62 -8.70 21.84
CA ASP A 30 5.70 -10.15 22.05
C ASP A 30 5.33 -10.93 20.78
N GLU A 31 5.40 -12.26 20.87
CA GLU A 31 5.06 -13.20 19.79
C GLU A 31 3.60 -13.11 19.30
N ASN A 32 2.69 -12.55 20.10
CA ASN A 32 1.26 -12.42 19.77
C ASN A 32 0.89 -11.04 19.22
N THR A 33 1.84 -10.09 19.23
CA THR A 33 1.56 -8.70 18.86
C THR A 33 1.11 -8.57 17.40
N ILE A 34 1.78 -9.27 16.47
CA ILE A 34 1.39 -9.24 15.05
C ILE A 34 0.01 -9.88 14.85
N SER A 35 -0.22 -11.08 15.37
CA SER A 35 -1.49 -11.79 15.18
C SER A 35 -2.66 -10.99 15.74
N ARG A 36 -2.47 -10.35 16.90
CA ARG A 36 -3.47 -9.44 17.48
C ARG A 36 -3.73 -8.22 16.60
N LEU A 37 -2.70 -7.59 16.04
CA LEU A 37 -2.85 -6.45 15.14
C LEU A 37 -3.55 -6.81 13.82
N ILE A 38 -3.26 -7.99 13.27
CA ILE A 38 -3.98 -8.53 12.10
C ILE A 38 -5.45 -8.74 12.43
N GLY A 39 -5.77 -9.30 13.60
CA GLY A 39 -7.16 -9.46 14.06
C GLY A 39 -7.93 -8.14 14.17
N ILE A 40 -7.26 -7.04 14.53
CA ILE A 40 -7.88 -5.71 14.61
C ILE A 40 -8.28 -5.17 13.25
N LEU A 41 -7.70 -5.65 12.14
CA LEU A 41 -8.10 -5.23 10.80
C LEU A 41 -9.56 -5.62 10.45
N ASP A 42 -10.14 -6.54 11.21
CA ASP A 42 -11.53 -6.99 11.11
C ASP A 42 -12.49 -6.26 12.07
N ASP A 43 -11.98 -5.39 12.95
CA ASP A 43 -12.79 -4.70 13.96
C ASP A 43 -13.69 -3.63 13.31
N ASP A 44 -14.93 -3.45 13.78
CA ASP A 44 -15.86 -2.45 13.25
C ASP A 44 -15.41 -0.99 13.45
N ASP A 45 -14.60 -0.72 14.47
CA ASP A 45 -14.08 0.62 14.77
C ASP A 45 -13.00 1.03 13.75
N VAL A 46 -13.37 1.94 12.85
CA VAL A 46 -12.49 2.51 11.83
C VAL A 46 -11.24 3.17 12.43
N VAL A 47 -11.34 3.81 13.60
CA VAL A 47 -10.21 4.45 14.28
C VAL A 47 -9.23 3.38 14.72
N TYR A 48 -9.73 2.28 15.29
CA TYR A 48 -8.91 1.17 15.76
C TYR A 48 -8.21 0.44 14.60
N ARG A 49 -8.95 0.16 13.52
CA ARG A 49 -8.36 -0.41 12.28
C ARG A 49 -7.23 0.44 11.73
N ARG A 50 -7.44 1.76 11.64
CA ARG A 50 -6.42 2.70 11.15
C ARG A 50 -5.20 2.75 12.07
N ALA A 51 -5.40 2.66 13.38
CA ALA A 51 -4.32 2.57 14.34
C ALA A 51 -3.53 1.27 14.15
N ALA A 52 -4.20 0.13 13.96
CA ALA A 52 -3.54 -1.14 13.68
C ALA A 52 -2.74 -1.12 12.37
N VAL A 53 -3.29 -0.58 11.28
CA VAL A 53 -2.55 -0.42 10.01
C VAL A 53 -1.29 0.42 10.19
N LYS A 54 -1.39 1.56 10.90
CA LYS A 54 -0.23 2.41 11.19
C LYS A 54 0.81 1.66 12.03
N LEU A 55 0.37 0.99 13.09
CA LEU A 55 1.26 0.26 14.00
C LEU A 55 1.94 -0.93 13.31
N LEU A 56 1.23 -1.71 12.49
CA LEU A 56 1.81 -2.77 11.66
C LEU A 56 2.92 -2.24 10.75
N GLY A 57 2.76 -1.03 10.21
CA GLY A 57 3.79 -0.36 9.42
C GLY A 57 5.04 0.07 10.20
N LEU A 58 4.94 0.22 11.53
CA LEU A 58 6.05 0.61 12.41
C LEU A 58 6.83 -0.59 12.96
N LEU A 59 6.35 -1.81 12.69
CA LEU A 59 7.03 -3.05 13.08
C LEU A 59 8.05 -3.48 12.01
N GLU A 60 9.00 -4.32 12.42
CA GLU A 60 10.00 -4.90 11.53
C GLU A 60 9.38 -5.76 10.41
N MET A 61 10.18 -6.08 9.38
CA MET A 61 9.74 -6.74 8.14
C MET A 61 9.11 -8.14 8.32
N ASP A 62 9.17 -8.73 9.52
CA ASP A 62 8.52 -10.01 9.81
C ASP A 62 6.97 -9.94 9.80
N VAL A 63 6.40 -8.72 9.78
CA VAL A 63 4.97 -8.50 9.50
C VAL A 63 4.55 -8.79 8.07
N VAL A 64 5.48 -8.79 7.11
CA VAL A 64 5.13 -8.84 5.68
C VAL A 64 4.42 -10.14 5.32
N SER A 65 4.91 -11.30 5.77
CA SER A 65 4.27 -12.58 5.45
C SER A 65 2.86 -12.72 6.06
N PRO A 66 2.62 -12.39 7.35
CA PRO A 66 1.26 -12.34 7.91
C PRO A 66 0.32 -11.36 7.19
N LEU A 67 0.84 -10.21 6.74
CA LEU A 67 0.06 -9.24 5.97
C LEU A 67 -0.30 -9.77 4.57
N VAL A 68 0.62 -10.47 3.90
CA VAL A 68 0.34 -11.11 2.61
C VAL A 68 -0.72 -12.20 2.76
N ASP A 69 -0.65 -13.00 3.83
CA ASP A 69 -1.67 -14.01 4.12
C ASP A 69 -3.06 -13.37 4.31
N ALA A 70 -3.14 -12.30 5.12
CA ALA A 70 -4.37 -11.54 5.31
C ALA A 70 -4.87 -10.87 4.01
N LEU A 71 -3.95 -10.39 3.16
CA LEU A 71 -4.25 -9.78 1.88
C LEU A 71 -4.86 -10.78 0.89
N LEU A 72 -4.37 -12.01 0.84
CA LEU A 72 -4.74 -12.98 -0.20
C LEU A 72 -5.84 -13.95 0.24
N HIS A 73 -5.95 -14.24 1.53
CA HIS A 73 -6.78 -15.35 2.01
C HIS A 73 -7.91 -14.92 2.96
N SER A 74 -8.01 -13.65 3.34
CA SER A 74 -9.13 -13.19 4.16
C SER A 74 -10.42 -13.09 3.33
N GLU A 75 -11.52 -13.66 3.86
CA GLU A 75 -12.86 -13.47 3.30
C GLU A 75 -13.36 -12.02 3.46
N ASN A 76 -12.81 -11.25 4.40
CA ASN A 76 -13.21 -9.86 4.62
C ASN A 76 -12.43 -8.89 3.71
N VAL A 77 -13.15 -8.24 2.81
CA VAL A 77 -12.65 -7.18 1.90
C VAL A 77 -11.91 -6.06 2.66
N THR A 78 -12.40 -5.67 3.83
CA THR A 78 -11.80 -4.62 4.67
C THR A 78 -10.44 -5.05 5.21
N VAL A 79 -10.31 -6.32 5.62
CA VAL A 79 -9.03 -6.89 6.07
C VAL A 79 -8.05 -6.91 4.90
N ARG A 80 -8.44 -7.46 3.74
CA ARG A 80 -7.57 -7.50 2.55
C ARG A 80 -7.07 -6.10 2.14
N GLY A 81 -7.99 -5.13 2.03
CA GLY A 81 -7.63 -3.75 1.68
C GLY A 81 -6.81 -3.03 2.75
N SER A 82 -6.96 -3.37 4.03
CA SER A 82 -6.14 -2.83 5.11
C SER A 82 -4.74 -3.44 5.15
N ALA A 83 -4.63 -4.73 4.83
CA ALA A 83 -3.36 -5.42 4.70
C ALA A 83 -2.49 -4.83 3.59
N ALA A 84 -3.07 -4.54 2.41
CA ALA A 84 -2.37 -3.83 1.33
C ALA A 84 -1.82 -2.46 1.79
N LYS A 85 -2.62 -1.70 2.55
CA LYS A 85 -2.19 -0.40 3.09
C LYS A 85 -1.08 -0.55 4.13
N ALA A 86 -1.15 -1.57 4.98
CA ALA A 86 -0.11 -1.84 5.97
C ALA A 86 1.21 -2.24 5.30
N LEU A 87 1.19 -3.06 4.24
CA LEU A 87 2.38 -3.38 3.44
C LEU A 87 3.05 -2.10 2.88
N ALA A 88 2.26 -1.14 2.39
CA ALA A 88 2.78 0.15 1.95
C ALA A 88 3.42 0.94 3.10
N GLN A 89 2.82 0.95 4.29
CA GLN A 89 3.39 1.61 5.46
C GLN A 89 4.72 0.99 5.88
N VAL A 90 4.85 -0.34 5.83
CA VAL A 90 6.13 -1.03 6.07
C VAL A 90 7.18 -0.54 5.08
N ALA A 91 6.88 -0.53 3.77
CA ALA A 91 7.84 -0.05 2.77
C ALA A 91 8.26 1.42 3.00
N ILE A 92 7.30 2.28 3.36
CA ILE A 92 7.56 3.71 3.64
C ILE A 92 8.44 3.91 4.87
N ASN A 93 8.24 3.11 5.93
CA ASN A 93 8.98 3.27 7.19
C ASN A 93 10.39 2.64 7.14
N TYR A 94 10.67 1.79 6.15
CA TYR A 94 11.97 1.12 5.97
C TYR A 94 12.51 1.29 4.54
N PRO A 95 12.71 2.54 4.06
CA PRO A 95 13.06 2.81 2.66
C PRO A 95 14.48 2.31 2.28
N ASP A 96 15.37 2.18 3.27
CA ASP A 96 16.76 1.74 3.06
C ASP A 96 16.91 0.20 3.11
N GLN A 97 15.83 -0.54 3.36
CA GLN A 97 15.83 -2.00 3.40
C GLN A 97 15.15 -2.57 2.15
N PRO A 98 15.69 -3.65 1.56
CA PRO A 98 15.01 -4.32 0.47
C PRO A 98 13.69 -4.88 0.98
N PHE A 99 12.59 -4.46 0.35
CA PHE A 99 11.27 -4.97 0.72
C PHE A 99 11.16 -6.46 0.35
N PRO A 100 10.57 -7.31 1.21
CA PRO A 100 10.49 -8.74 0.93
C PRO A 100 9.72 -9.05 -0.36
N GLU A 101 10.28 -9.92 -1.21
CA GLU A 101 9.70 -10.31 -2.49
C GLU A 101 8.28 -10.86 -2.35
N VAL A 102 8.02 -11.62 -1.28
CA VAL A 102 6.68 -12.15 -0.98
C VAL A 102 5.62 -11.04 -0.85
N GLY A 103 6.01 -9.87 -0.34
CA GLY A 103 5.13 -8.71 -0.24
C GLY A 103 4.82 -8.07 -1.60
N LEU A 104 5.83 -7.96 -2.47
CA LEU A 104 5.66 -7.47 -3.85
C LEU A 104 4.77 -8.42 -4.66
N GLN A 105 5.01 -9.73 -4.59
CA GLN A 105 4.20 -10.74 -5.29
C GLN A 105 2.77 -10.85 -4.74
N GLY A 106 2.60 -10.69 -3.43
CA GLY A 106 1.28 -10.62 -2.81
C GLY A 106 0.47 -9.43 -3.34
N LEU A 107 1.07 -8.24 -3.38
CA LEU A 107 0.43 -7.06 -3.95
C LEU A 107 0.15 -7.22 -5.45
N LYS A 108 1.10 -7.76 -6.23
CA LYS A 108 0.91 -8.07 -7.66
C LYS A 108 -0.32 -8.97 -7.88
N THR A 109 -0.46 -10.01 -7.07
CA THR A 109 -1.62 -10.91 -7.14
C THR A 109 -2.91 -10.16 -6.82
N ALA A 110 -2.90 -9.31 -5.79
CA ALA A 110 -4.06 -8.56 -5.32
C ALA A 110 -4.51 -7.41 -6.26
N ILE A 111 -3.70 -7.01 -7.25
CA ILE A 111 -4.15 -6.12 -8.35
C ILE A 111 -5.34 -6.74 -9.13
N ASN A 112 -5.45 -8.07 -9.11
CA ASN A 112 -6.54 -8.80 -9.76
C ASN A 112 -7.65 -9.21 -8.79
N ASP A 113 -7.66 -8.70 -7.54
CA ASP A 113 -8.76 -8.96 -6.62
C ASP A 113 -10.09 -8.47 -7.24
N PRO A 114 -11.16 -9.27 -7.19
CA PRO A 114 -12.44 -8.90 -7.79
C PRO A 114 -13.09 -7.69 -7.11
N ASN A 115 -12.67 -7.35 -5.89
CA ASN A 115 -13.21 -6.23 -5.13
C ASN A 115 -12.47 -4.92 -5.44
N PRO A 116 -13.19 -3.86 -5.85
CA PRO A 116 -12.61 -2.55 -6.14
C PRO A 116 -11.78 -1.93 -5.02
N VAL A 117 -12.12 -2.20 -3.77
CA VAL A 117 -11.39 -1.67 -2.61
C VAL A 117 -9.99 -2.28 -2.49
N VAL A 118 -9.86 -3.57 -2.79
CA VAL A 118 -8.62 -4.33 -2.57
C VAL A 118 -7.63 -4.08 -3.69
N HIS A 119 -8.06 -4.19 -4.95
CA HIS A 119 -7.13 -3.98 -6.05
C HIS A 119 -6.65 -2.52 -6.16
N ILE A 120 -7.51 -1.52 -5.89
CA ILE A 120 -7.08 -0.11 -5.81
C ILE A 120 -6.07 0.07 -4.68
N ALA A 121 -6.34 -0.49 -3.49
CA ALA A 121 -5.41 -0.41 -2.38
C ALA A 121 -4.06 -1.06 -2.71
N SER A 122 -4.07 -2.17 -3.46
CA SER A 122 -2.86 -2.90 -3.85
C SER A 122 -2.02 -2.14 -4.89
N VAL A 123 -2.67 -1.56 -5.90
CA VAL A 123 -2.00 -0.71 -6.90
C VAL A 123 -1.44 0.56 -6.25
N MET A 124 -2.21 1.20 -5.35
CA MET A 124 -1.73 2.37 -4.61
C MET A 124 -0.55 2.02 -3.69
N ALA A 125 -0.60 0.86 -3.02
CA ALA A 125 0.49 0.38 -2.18
C ALA A 125 1.78 0.24 -3.00
N LEU A 126 1.71 -0.43 -4.15
CA LEU A 126 2.84 -0.54 -5.08
C LEU A 126 3.35 0.83 -5.54
N GLY A 127 2.46 1.78 -5.85
CA GLY A 127 2.84 3.15 -6.19
C GLY A 127 3.60 3.89 -5.08
N GLN A 128 3.37 3.54 -3.82
CA GLN A 128 4.06 4.12 -2.65
C GLN A 128 5.40 3.43 -2.34
N MET A 129 5.65 2.24 -2.89
CA MET A 129 6.90 1.49 -2.65
C MET A 129 8.07 1.97 -3.51
N GLY A 130 7.81 2.80 -4.54
CA GLY A 130 8.84 3.35 -5.40
C GLY A 130 9.42 2.34 -6.38
N SER A 131 10.66 2.57 -6.85
CA SER A 131 11.30 1.84 -7.94
C SER A 131 11.17 0.31 -7.94
N PRO A 132 11.20 -0.42 -6.80
CA PRO A 132 10.98 -1.87 -6.78
C PRO A 132 9.64 -2.33 -7.38
N ALA A 133 8.61 -1.49 -7.36
CA ALA A 133 7.29 -1.82 -7.89
C ALA A 133 7.12 -1.48 -9.39
N PHE A 134 8.12 -0.86 -10.03
CA PHE A 134 8.02 -0.37 -11.41
C PHE A 134 7.66 -1.48 -12.40
N ASP A 135 8.44 -2.58 -12.43
CA ASP A 135 8.24 -3.65 -13.41
C ASP A 135 6.88 -4.34 -13.22
N ILE A 136 6.44 -4.50 -11.96
CA ILE A 136 5.13 -5.06 -11.61
C ILE A 136 4.00 -4.19 -12.16
N LEU A 137 4.07 -2.87 -11.97
CA LEU A 137 3.05 -1.95 -12.44
C LEU A 137 3.02 -1.87 -13.98
N VAL A 138 4.18 -1.87 -14.65
CA VAL A 138 4.24 -1.87 -16.12
C VAL A 138 3.67 -3.17 -16.71
N GLU A 139 4.04 -4.32 -16.15
CA GLU A 139 3.49 -5.61 -16.55
C GLU A 139 1.97 -5.63 -16.34
N SER A 140 1.49 -5.17 -15.19
CA SER A 140 0.05 -5.14 -14.90
C SER A 140 -0.72 -4.19 -15.83
N LEU A 141 -0.14 -3.03 -16.18
CA LEU A 141 -0.74 -2.08 -17.10
C LEU A 141 -0.91 -2.65 -18.52
N THR A 142 0.08 -3.42 -18.98
CA THR A 142 0.12 -3.96 -20.35
C THR A 142 -0.66 -5.27 -20.51
N THR A 143 -0.92 -5.99 -19.41
CA THR A 143 -1.64 -7.26 -19.42
C THR A 143 -3.14 -7.13 -19.07
N THR A 144 -3.56 -6.03 -18.46
CA THR A 144 -4.97 -5.85 -18.07
C THR A 144 -5.80 -5.18 -19.16
N ASP A 145 -6.97 -5.76 -19.46
CA ASP A 145 -7.96 -5.18 -20.37
C ASP A 145 -8.94 -4.24 -19.64
N ASN A 146 -8.82 -4.10 -18.32
CA ASN A 146 -9.73 -3.28 -17.53
C ASN A 146 -9.25 -1.83 -17.49
N VAL A 147 -9.92 -0.96 -18.25
CA VAL A 147 -9.66 0.49 -18.33
C VAL A 147 -9.58 1.15 -16.95
N ALA A 148 -10.46 0.79 -16.01
CA ALA A 148 -10.42 1.37 -14.67
C ALA A 148 -9.14 0.96 -13.90
N VAL A 149 -8.68 -0.28 -14.07
CA VAL A 149 -7.41 -0.76 -13.50
C VAL A 149 -6.23 -0.03 -14.14
N GLN A 150 -6.22 0.10 -15.48
CA GLN A 150 -5.18 0.82 -16.20
C GLN A 150 -5.02 2.26 -15.69
N VAL A 151 -6.12 2.98 -15.48
CA VAL A 151 -6.10 4.34 -14.91
C VAL A 151 -5.47 4.38 -13.53
N VAL A 152 -5.82 3.43 -12.65
CA VAL A 152 -5.26 3.37 -11.30
C VAL A 152 -3.76 3.08 -11.36
N ILE A 153 -3.33 2.17 -12.23
CA ILE A 153 -1.91 1.85 -12.44
C ILE A 153 -1.14 3.04 -13.00
N VAL A 154 -1.69 3.75 -13.99
CA VAL A 154 -1.11 4.99 -14.54
C VAL A 154 -0.89 6.04 -13.45
N ASN A 155 -1.86 6.20 -12.54
CA ASN A 155 -1.72 7.11 -11.40
C ASN A 155 -0.67 6.63 -10.38
N ALA A 156 -0.55 5.31 -10.18
CA ALA A 156 0.48 4.74 -9.31
C ALA A 156 1.89 4.91 -9.89
N LEU A 157 2.08 4.72 -11.20
CA LEU A 157 3.35 4.98 -11.89
C LEU A 157 3.83 6.42 -11.67
N ALA A 158 2.93 7.41 -11.72
CA ALA A 158 3.28 8.79 -11.40
C ALA A 158 3.71 9.01 -9.93
N SER A 159 3.25 8.15 -9.02
CA SER A 159 3.56 8.24 -7.59
C SER A 159 4.89 7.57 -7.22
N LEU A 160 5.43 6.70 -8.09
CA LEU A 160 6.69 5.99 -7.84
C LEU A 160 7.90 6.93 -7.71
N GLY A 161 7.89 8.04 -8.44
CA GLY A 161 9.07 8.92 -8.58
C GLY A 161 10.21 8.32 -9.41
N ASP A 162 9.98 7.19 -10.09
CA ASP A 162 10.98 6.55 -10.95
C ASP A 162 11.05 7.23 -12.32
N PRO A 163 12.24 7.71 -12.78
CA PRO A 163 12.39 8.36 -14.08
C PRO A 163 11.91 7.54 -15.27
N ARG A 164 11.99 6.20 -15.18
CA ARG A 164 11.56 5.26 -16.22
C ARG A 164 10.05 5.39 -16.52
N CYS A 165 9.26 5.90 -15.58
CA CYS A 165 7.83 6.13 -15.77
C CYS A 165 7.54 7.16 -16.86
N THR A 166 8.47 8.09 -17.13
CA THR A 166 8.28 9.13 -18.16
C THR A 166 8.06 8.52 -19.54
N GLU A 167 8.88 7.53 -19.91
CA GLU A 167 8.80 6.87 -21.21
C GLU A 167 7.49 6.08 -21.33
N ILE A 168 7.17 5.27 -20.32
CA ILE A 168 5.93 4.47 -20.29
C ILE A 168 4.69 5.35 -20.39
N LEU A 169 4.59 6.40 -19.57
CA LEU A 169 3.43 7.28 -19.57
C LEU A 169 3.32 8.09 -20.87
N THR A 170 4.44 8.48 -21.49
CA THR A 170 4.44 9.17 -22.80
C THR A 170 3.93 8.25 -23.90
N THR A 171 4.34 6.98 -23.90
CA THR A 171 3.85 5.98 -24.85
C THR A 171 2.33 5.82 -24.72
N PHE A 172 1.83 5.58 -23.51
CA PHE A 172 0.38 5.43 -23.26
C PHE A 172 -0.42 6.70 -23.58
N ALA A 173 0.15 7.89 -23.38
CA ALA A 173 -0.53 9.15 -23.71
C ALA A 173 -0.72 9.36 -25.23
N ASN A 174 0.19 8.84 -26.05
CA ASN A 174 0.22 9.09 -27.50
C ASN A 174 -0.27 7.90 -28.35
N ASP A 175 -0.46 6.72 -27.75
CA ASP A 175 -0.97 5.55 -28.46
C ASP A 175 -2.47 5.65 -28.69
N GLU A 176 -2.89 5.92 -29.93
CA GLU A 176 -4.30 6.05 -30.30
C GLU A 176 -5.13 4.77 -30.08
N SER A 177 -4.49 3.61 -29.95
CA SER A 177 -5.16 2.33 -29.67
C SER A 177 -5.56 2.17 -28.19
N VAL A 178 -4.93 2.92 -27.29
CA VAL A 178 -5.24 2.94 -25.85
C VAL A 178 -6.54 3.73 -25.61
N ASP A 179 -7.36 3.29 -24.64
CA ASP A 179 -8.60 3.98 -24.26
C ASP A 179 -8.37 5.46 -23.94
N SER A 180 -9.25 6.34 -24.42
CA SER A 180 -9.09 7.80 -24.29
C SER A 180 -8.93 8.26 -22.83
N TYR A 181 -9.62 7.62 -21.89
CA TYR A 181 -9.54 7.98 -20.48
C TYR A 181 -8.19 7.59 -19.86
N VAL A 182 -7.60 6.48 -20.31
CA VAL A 182 -6.24 6.08 -19.93
C VAL A 182 -5.22 7.06 -20.49
N ARG A 183 -5.37 7.49 -21.76
CA ARG A 183 -4.47 8.49 -22.36
C ARG A 183 -4.50 9.82 -21.62
N GLU A 184 -5.69 10.35 -21.31
CA GLU A 184 -5.86 11.58 -20.53
C GLU A 184 -5.27 11.46 -19.12
N SER A 185 -5.45 10.29 -18.50
CA SER A 185 -4.84 9.97 -17.21
C SER A 185 -3.32 9.94 -17.31
N ALA A 186 -2.75 9.41 -18.39
CA ALA A 186 -1.30 9.35 -18.61
C ALA A 186 -0.70 10.75 -18.79
N VAL A 187 -1.38 11.65 -19.53
CA VAL A 187 -0.99 13.07 -19.63
C VAL A 187 -0.98 13.74 -18.26
N SER A 188 -2.03 13.52 -17.46
CA SER A 188 -2.12 14.06 -16.10
C SER A 188 -1.05 13.46 -15.17
N ALA A 189 -0.75 12.18 -15.33
CA ALA A 189 0.26 11.44 -14.58
C ALA A 189 1.68 11.97 -14.85
N LEU A 190 2.01 12.32 -16.10
CA LEU A 190 3.31 12.94 -16.45
C LEU A 190 3.56 14.25 -15.68
N ALA A 191 2.54 15.12 -15.59
CA ALA A 191 2.66 16.37 -14.84
C ALA A 191 2.88 16.13 -13.33
N ARG A 192 2.23 15.10 -12.76
CA ARG A 192 2.42 14.72 -11.35
C ARG A 192 3.78 14.08 -11.10
N LEU A 193 4.24 13.22 -12.00
CA LEU A 193 5.55 12.57 -11.92
C LEU A 193 6.67 13.61 -11.85
N ASP A 194 6.63 14.64 -12.70
CA ASP A 194 7.60 15.75 -12.67
C ASP A 194 7.62 16.47 -11.31
N LEU A 195 6.45 16.70 -10.69
CA LEU A 195 6.37 17.28 -9.34
C LEU A 195 6.96 16.36 -8.27
N VAL A 196 6.66 15.05 -8.32
CA VAL A 196 7.20 14.06 -7.39
C VAL A 196 8.73 14.01 -7.49
N MET A 197 9.27 13.89 -8.70
CA MET A 197 10.71 13.85 -8.95
C MET A 197 11.42 15.14 -8.52
N LYS A 198 10.79 16.32 -8.69
CA LYS A 198 11.34 17.60 -8.21
C LYS A 198 11.39 17.68 -6.69
N ASN A 199 10.39 17.13 -5.99
CA ASN A 199 10.34 17.14 -4.54
C ASN A 199 11.34 16.17 -3.91
N GLN A 200 11.67 15.06 -4.58
CA GLN A 200 12.70 14.11 -4.12
C GLN A 200 14.14 14.64 -4.27
N ARG A 201 14.36 15.67 -5.10
CA ARG A 201 15.68 16.29 -5.34
C ARG A 201 16.03 17.42 -4.37
N LYS A 202 15.13 17.78 -3.44
CA LYS A 202 15.32 18.84 -2.44
C LYS A 202 15.66 18.25 -1.08
#